data_AF-A0A3B5M2K1-F1
#
_entry.id   AF-A0A3B5M2K1-F1
#
_cell.length_a   1.000
_cell.length_b   1.000
_cell.length_c   1.000
_cell.angle_alpha   90.00
_cell.angle_beta   90.00
_cell.angle_gamma   90.00
#
_symmetry.space_group_name_H-M   'P 1'
#
loop_
_entity.id
_entity.type
_entity.pdbx_description
1 polymer ?
#
loop_
_entity_poly.entity_id
_entity_poly.type
_entity_poly.pdbx_seq_one_letter_code
_entity_poly.pdbx_strand_id
1 'polypeptide(L)'
;MQLETFDSQSTLKDSATVFALSTMTSSVQVYNLSHNIQEDDLQHLQLFTEYGRLAMEETESKPFQSLMFLIRDWSSPYEYVYGLKGGQAFLQKRLQVKNCQHEELQNVRKHIDSCFSKISCFLLPHPGLKVATNPKFDGRLKDIEDDFKTLLAELMPVLLAPDQLVEKQIGGCKITCRDLVEYFKAYIKIYQGDELPHPKSMLQATAEANNLTAVAGAKDLYSKSMEKVCGGDRPYMAPADLESCHEAFSKDSVKFFRSIKKMGGEEFCQRYQDRLESELKEAYTNFSKHNEGKNIFYAARTPATLFVVMFFTYVLSGVTGFIGLSVIAALANMVLGVALLLLCIWAYVKYSGEFREAGILIDQLAEALWEQVSDQSESWTECVHLAWPLSLLPSLPSGATLGLKALVPLNNNYKKTN
;
A
#
# COMPACT_ATOMS: atom_id res chain seq x y z
N MET A 1 31.60 -9.66 5.52
CA MET A 1 31.09 -9.27 6.84
C MET A 1 30.53 -10.54 7.48
N GLN A 2 31.38 -11.32 8.16
CA GLN A 2 30.89 -12.37 9.04
C GLN A 2 30.25 -11.63 10.22
N LEU A 3 28.94 -11.80 10.41
CA LEU A 3 28.30 -11.42 11.66
C LEU A 3 28.80 -12.44 12.70
N GLU A 4 29.94 -12.16 13.31
CA GLU A 4 30.46 -12.94 14.43
C GLU A 4 29.64 -12.57 15.66
N THR A 5 28.46 -13.18 15.78
CA THR A 5 27.60 -13.01 16.94
C THR A 5 28.19 -13.65 18.19
N PHE A 6 29.18 -14.54 18.07
CA PHE A 6 29.81 -15.25 19.18
C PHE A 6 31.30 -14.89 19.33
N ASP A 7 31.64 -13.61 19.17
CA ASP A 7 32.97 -13.08 19.47
C ASP A 7 33.11 -12.72 20.96
N SER A 8 34.33 -12.44 21.42
CA SER A 8 34.60 -12.09 22.82
C SER A 8 34.15 -10.67 23.21
N GLN A 9 33.60 -9.91 22.26
CA GLN A 9 33.20 -8.51 22.43
C GLN A 9 31.68 -8.35 22.51
N SER A 10 30.93 -9.25 21.89
CA SER A 10 29.46 -9.27 21.89
C SER A 10 28.93 -9.93 23.15
N THR A 11 27.89 -9.34 23.73
CA THR A 11 27.18 -9.99 24.83
C THR A 11 26.33 -11.14 24.30
N LEU A 12 26.03 -12.15 25.13
CA LEU A 12 25.11 -13.25 24.79
C LEU A 12 23.76 -12.73 24.24
N LYS A 13 23.33 -11.56 24.73
CA LYS A 13 22.12 -10.86 24.27
C LYS A 13 22.24 -10.40 22.82
N ASP A 14 23.37 -9.80 22.45
CA ASP A 14 23.61 -9.32 21.08
C ASP A 14 23.60 -10.50 20.11
N SER A 15 24.22 -11.61 20.52
CA SER A 15 24.24 -12.87 19.75
C SER A 15 22.83 -13.41 19.53
N ALA A 16 22.07 -13.53 20.61
CA ALA A 16 20.69 -14.03 20.58
C ALA A 16 19.77 -13.11 19.76
N THR A 17 19.97 -11.80 19.83
CA THR A 17 19.20 -10.80 19.07
C THR A 17 19.42 -10.94 17.57
N VAL A 18 20.68 -10.99 17.13
CA VAL A 18 21.00 -11.14 15.70
C VAL A 18 20.52 -12.49 15.18
N PHE A 19 20.71 -13.56 15.97
CA PHE A 19 20.22 -14.89 15.59
C PHE A 19 18.69 -14.94 15.48
N ALA A 20 17.97 -14.27 16.39
CA ALA A 20 16.52 -14.19 16.34
C ALA A 20 15.99 -13.35 15.19
N LEU A 21 16.57 -12.18 14.94
CA LEU A 21 16.22 -11.36 13.79
C LEU A 21 16.47 -12.09 12.47
N SER A 22 17.61 -12.77 12.33
CA SER A 22 17.91 -13.63 11.18
C SER A 22 16.87 -14.73 10.99
N THR A 23 16.50 -15.42 12.06
CA THR A 23 15.56 -16.56 11.99
C THR A 23 14.14 -16.11 11.68
N MET A 24 13.66 -15.02 12.31
CA MET A 24 12.31 -14.51 12.07
C MET A 24 12.13 -13.94 10.66
N THR A 25 13.18 -13.36 10.08
CA THR A 25 13.11 -12.70 8.76
C THR A 25 13.47 -13.63 7.60
N SER A 26 14.21 -14.72 7.84
CA SER A 26 14.57 -15.69 6.81
C SER A 26 13.46 -16.70 6.51
N SER A 27 13.43 -17.20 5.27
CA SER A 27 12.67 -18.40 4.89
C SER A 27 13.49 -19.68 5.05
N VAL A 28 14.81 -19.57 4.87
CA VAL A 28 15.79 -20.63 5.09
C VAL A 28 16.86 -20.11 6.04
N GLN A 29 16.88 -20.64 7.27
CA GLN A 29 17.91 -20.36 8.26
C GLN A 29 18.98 -21.45 8.16
N VAL A 30 20.19 -21.08 7.73
CA VAL A 30 21.36 -21.96 7.77
C VAL A 30 22.08 -21.73 9.09
N TYR A 31 21.95 -22.68 10.01
CA TYR A 31 22.64 -22.64 11.29
C TYR A 31 24.02 -23.29 11.15
N ASN A 32 25.04 -22.46 10.98
CA ASN A 32 26.41 -22.88 10.72
C ASN A 32 27.14 -23.18 12.05
N LEU A 33 27.42 -24.46 12.28
CA LEU A 33 28.05 -24.98 13.49
C LEU A 33 29.41 -25.61 13.16
N SER A 34 30.33 -25.63 14.12
CA SER A 34 31.65 -26.23 13.95
C SER A 34 31.73 -27.61 14.60
N HIS A 35 32.20 -28.60 13.84
CA HIS A 35 32.46 -30.00 14.22
C HIS A 35 31.25 -30.84 14.67
N ASN A 36 30.32 -30.31 15.46
CA ASN A 36 29.25 -31.09 16.09
C ASN A 36 28.05 -30.19 16.43
N ILE A 37 26.96 -30.80 16.91
CA ILE A 37 25.84 -30.10 17.55
C ILE A 37 25.99 -30.32 19.05
N GLN A 38 26.27 -29.24 19.78
CA GLN A 38 26.39 -29.22 21.22
C GLN A 38 25.04 -28.87 21.88
N GLU A 39 24.93 -29.01 23.20
CA GLU A 39 23.67 -28.74 23.91
C GLU A 39 23.39 -27.24 24.03
N ASP A 40 24.43 -26.42 24.14
CA ASP A 40 24.37 -24.96 24.11
C ASP A 40 23.90 -24.42 22.74
N ASP A 41 24.27 -25.08 21.64
CA ASP A 41 23.69 -24.78 20.32
C ASP A 41 22.16 -24.94 20.31
N LEU A 42 21.65 -25.97 21.01
CA LEU A 42 20.22 -26.22 21.12
C LEU A 42 19.54 -25.28 22.10
N GLN A 43 20.23 -24.78 23.13
CA GLN A 43 19.68 -23.78 24.06
C GLN A 43 19.34 -22.47 23.34
N HIS A 44 20.15 -22.04 22.36
CA HIS A 44 19.82 -20.86 21.55
C HIS A 44 18.48 -21.00 20.79
N LEU A 45 18.05 -22.24 20.51
CA LEU A 45 16.78 -22.49 19.82
C LEU A 45 15.56 -22.44 20.75
N GLN A 46 15.78 -22.43 22.07
CA GLN A 46 14.70 -22.43 23.07
C GLN A 46 13.77 -21.23 22.92
N LEU A 47 14.34 -20.04 22.67
CA LEU A 47 13.56 -18.82 22.46
C LEU A 47 12.53 -18.98 21.33
N PHE A 48 12.92 -19.64 20.23
CA PHE A 48 12.04 -19.87 19.09
C PHE A 48 11.01 -20.95 19.37
N THR A 49 11.33 -21.94 20.20
CA THR A 49 10.34 -22.95 20.59
C THR A 49 9.23 -22.37 21.45
N GLU A 50 9.55 -21.44 22.35
CA GLU A 50 8.54 -20.75 23.16
C GLU A 50 7.71 -19.78 22.33
N TYR A 51 8.36 -18.98 21.47
CA TYR A 51 7.64 -18.14 20.51
C TYR A 51 6.74 -18.96 19.60
N GLY A 52 7.25 -20.08 19.07
CA GLY A 52 6.53 -20.88 18.12
C GLY A 52 5.34 -21.59 18.74
N ARG A 53 5.45 -22.02 19.98
CA ARG A 53 4.33 -22.55 20.76
C ARG A 53 3.19 -21.51 20.86
N LEU A 54 3.50 -20.27 21.22
CA LEU A 54 2.49 -19.19 21.29
C LEU A 54 1.90 -18.88 19.90
N ALA A 55 2.74 -18.84 18.86
CA ALA A 55 2.27 -18.57 17.50
C ALA A 55 1.33 -19.66 16.97
N MET A 56 1.54 -20.91 17.38
CA MET A 56 0.67 -22.03 17.04
C MET A 56 -0.69 -22.00 17.74
N GLU A 57 -0.81 -21.30 18.88
CA GLU A 57 -2.10 -21.07 19.55
C GLU A 57 -2.96 -20.07 18.77
N GLU A 58 -2.33 -19.07 18.12
CA GLU A 58 -3.04 -18.07 17.32
C GLU A 58 -3.20 -18.44 15.84
N THR A 59 -2.29 -19.25 15.30
CA THR A 59 -2.29 -19.64 13.89
C THR A 59 -2.07 -21.13 13.71
N GLU A 60 -2.85 -21.74 12.82
CA GLU A 60 -2.72 -23.17 12.47
C GLU A 60 -1.43 -23.50 11.69
N SER A 61 -0.69 -22.48 11.24
CA SER A 61 0.55 -22.64 10.47
C SER A 61 1.78 -22.58 11.36
N LYS A 62 2.79 -23.38 11.05
CA LYS A 62 4.09 -23.27 11.72
C LYS A 62 4.72 -21.89 11.50
N PRO A 63 5.32 -21.29 12.53
CA PRO A 63 5.88 -19.93 12.49
C PRO A 63 7.12 -19.82 11.61
N PHE A 64 7.93 -20.89 11.52
CA PHE A 64 9.16 -20.91 10.77
C PHE A 64 9.13 -21.96 9.65
N GLN A 65 9.94 -21.72 8.63
CA GLN A 65 9.92 -22.51 7.40
C GLN A 65 11.03 -23.56 7.40
N SER A 66 12.24 -23.22 6.97
CA SER A 66 13.33 -24.19 6.86
C SER A 66 14.49 -23.85 7.80
N LEU A 67 14.90 -24.82 8.61
CA LEU A 67 16.13 -24.79 9.39
C LEU A 67 17.10 -25.85 8.84
N MET A 68 18.30 -25.43 8.46
CA MET A 68 19.38 -26.32 8.06
C MET A 68 20.54 -26.21 9.03
N PHE A 69 20.83 -27.29 9.75
CA PHE A 69 22.08 -27.43 10.49
C PHE A 69 23.21 -27.70 9.49
N LEU A 70 24.14 -26.76 9.33
CA LEU A 70 25.33 -26.94 8.52
C LEU A 70 26.51 -27.21 9.45
N ILE A 71 26.94 -28.47 9.54
CA ILE A 71 28.06 -28.87 10.40
C ILE A 71 29.34 -28.79 9.58
N ARG A 72 30.18 -27.82 9.93
CA ARG A 72 31.48 -27.58 9.32
C ARG A 72 32.50 -28.54 9.92
N ASP A 73 33.53 -28.86 9.14
CA ASP A 73 34.69 -29.61 9.60
C ASP A 73 34.32 -30.93 10.30
N TRP A 74 33.37 -31.66 9.70
CA TRP A 74 32.93 -32.96 10.19
C TRP A 74 34.05 -33.99 10.05
N SER A 75 34.50 -34.54 11.18
CA SER A 75 35.70 -35.41 11.25
C SER A 75 35.40 -36.91 11.24
N SER A 76 34.14 -37.32 11.32
CA SER A 76 33.75 -38.73 11.49
C SER A 76 32.88 -39.27 10.33
N PRO A 77 33.35 -39.22 9.07
CA PRO A 77 32.58 -39.70 7.91
C PRO A 77 32.27 -41.20 7.95
N TYR A 78 33.05 -41.95 8.73
CA TYR A 78 32.85 -43.38 8.96
C TYR A 78 31.63 -43.70 9.85
N GLU A 79 31.19 -42.76 10.70
CA GLU A 79 29.94 -42.91 11.49
C GLU A 79 28.74 -42.38 10.71
N TYR A 80 28.86 -41.15 10.18
CA TYR A 80 27.87 -40.55 9.29
C TYR A 80 28.58 -39.94 8.09
N VAL A 81 28.22 -40.42 6.90
CA VAL A 81 28.76 -39.95 5.63
C VAL A 81 28.51 -38.46 5.41
N TYR A 82 29.37 -37.80 4.62
CA TYR A 82 29.17 -36.40 4.25
C TYR A 82 27.85 -36.16 3.51
N GLY A 83 27.42 -34.90 3.52
CA GLY A 83 26.23 -34.43 2.82
C GLY A 83 24.93 -34.59 3.60
N LEU A 84 23.81 -34.50 2.89
CA LEU A 84 22.47 -34.45 3.47
C LEU A 84 22.04 -35.78 4.11
N LYS A 85 22.42 -36.92 3.50
CA LYS A 85 21.98 -38.24 3.95
C LYS A 85 22.55 -38.61 5.33
N GLY A 86 23.86 -38.43 5.52
CA GLY A 86 24.48 -38.67 6.82
C GLY A 86 24.10 -37.60 7.84
N GLY A 87 23.97 -36.33 7.40
CA GLY A 87 23.51 -35.24 8.26
C GLY A 87 22.12 -35.49 8.85
N GLN A 88 21.16 -35.96 8.04
CA GLN A 88 19.82 -36.26 8.56
C GLN A 88 19.84 -37.39 9.59
N ALA A 89 20.60 -38.46 9.35
CA ALA A 89 20.73 -39.57 10.31
C ALA A 89 21.40 -39.12 11.62
N PHE A 90 22.45 -38.30 11.51
CA PHE A 90 23.13 -37.69 12.66
C PHE A 90 22.19 -36.78 13.46
N LEU A 91 21.42 -35.92 12.78
CA LEU A 91 20.48 -35.01 13.42
C LEU A 91 19.36 -35.76 14.15
N GLN A 92 18.80 -36.79 13.54
CA GLN A 92 17.78 -37.64 14.18
C GLN A 92 18.29 -38.23 15.50
N LYS A 93 19.53 -38.70 15.54
CA LYS A 93 20.15 -39.21 16.78
C LYS A 93 20.36 -38.12 17.83
N ARG A 94 20.70 -36.89 17.41
CA ARG A 94 20.93 -35.74 18.33
C ARG A 94 19.63 -35.17 18.90
N LEU A 95 18.55 -35.18 18.12
CA LEU A 95 17.23 -34.69 18.55
C LEU A 95 16.40 -35.73 19.32
N GLN A 96 16.88 -36.96 19.49
CA GLN A 96 16.23 -37.94 20.37
C GLN A 96 16.16 -37.42 21.81
N VAL A 97 14.94 -37.36 22.34
CA VAL A 97 14.67 -37.01 23.74
C VAL A 97 15.16 -38.14 24.64
N LYS A 98 16.00 -37.82 25.62
CA LYS A 98 16.50 -38.76 26.62
C LYS A 98 16.18 -38.27 28.01
N ASN A 99 15.77 -39.19 28.90
CA ASN A 99 15.39 -38.85 30.27
C ASN A 99 16.53 -38.26 31.12
N CYS A 100 17.80 -38.47 30.72
CA CYS A 100 18.97 -37.92 31.39
C CYS A 100 19.28 -36.46 31.00
N GLN A 101 18.56 -35.88 30.03
CA GLN A 101 18.75 -34.49 29.62
C GLN A 101 18.02 -33.53 30.56
N HIS A 102 18.52 -32.31 30.71
CA HIS A 102 17.82 -31.24 31.42
C HIS A 102 16.43 -31.00 30.81
N GLU A 103 15.45 -30.61 31.62
CA GLU A 103 14.06 -30.46 31.19
C GLU A 103 13.91 -29.47 30.01
N GLU A 104 14.64 -28.35 30.07
CA GLU A 104 14.67 -27.33 29.02
C GLU A 104 15.12 -27.92 27.67
N LEU A 105 16.17 -28.74 27.68
CA LEU A 105 16.73 -29.39 26.49
C LEU A 105 15.81 -30.48 25.92
N GLN A 106 15.03 -31.13 26.78
CA GLN A 106 13.96 -32.03 26.33
C GLN A 106 12.84 -31.25 25.66
N ASN A 107 12.48 -30.09 26.22
CA ASN A 107 11.43 -29.23 25.68
C ASN A 107 11.83 -28.68 24.31
N VAL A 108 13.07 -28.24 24.11
CA VAL A 108 13.57 -27.83 22.78
C VAL A 108 13.37 -28.95 21.76
N ARG A 109 13.82 -30.17 22.07
CA ARG A 109 13.71 -31.33 21.16
C ARG A 109 12.27 -31.71 20.84
N LYS A 110 11.35 -31.59 21.79
CA LYS A 110 9.92 -31.89 21.58
C LYS A 110 9.24 -30.86 20.68
N HIS A 111 9.63 -29.58 20.78
CA HIS A 111 8.92 -28.48 20.13
C HIS A 111 9.61 -27.94 18.87
N ILE A 112 10.87 -28.27 18.62
CA ILE A 112 11.56 -27.79 17.42
C ILE A 112 10.84 -28.24 16.13
N ASP A 113 10.36 -29.48 16.10
CA ASP A 113 9.58 -30.02 14.98
C ASP A 113 8.22 -29.34 14.82
N SER A 114 7.64 -28.78 15.88
CA SER A 114 6.38 -28.03 15.78
C SER A 114 6.60 -26.61 15.26
N CYS A 115 7.79 -26.04 15.46
CA CYS A 115 8.11 -24.66 15.09
C CYS A 115 8.57 -24.51 13.63
N PHE A 116 9.28 -25.49 13.08
CA PHE A 116 9.83 -25.45 11.71
C PHE A 116 9.09 -26.40 10.77
N SER A 117 8.84 -25.94 9.54
CA SER A 117 8.22 -26.75 8.49
C SER A 117 9.14 -27.84 7.96
N LYS A 118 10.44 -27.55 7.86
CA LYS A 118 11.49 -28.48 7.45
C LYS A 118 12.72 -28.28 8.33
N ILE A 119 13.23 -29.37 8.88
CA ILE A 119 14.52 -29.39 9.57
C ILE A 119 15.41 -30.38 8.85
N SER A 120 16.60 -29.91 8.46
CA SER A 120 17.59 -30.70 7.73
C SER A 120 18.97 -30.49 8.32
N CYS A 121 19.88 -31.42 8.03
CA CYS A 121 21.27 -31.30 8.45
C CYS A 121 22.19 -31.74 7.31
N PHE A 122 23.27 -30.99 7.12
CA PHE A 122 24.29 -31.25 6.11
C PHE A 122 25.67 -31.30 6.78
N LEU A 123 26.40 -32.40 6.57
CA LEU A 123 27.75 -32.58 7.10
C LEU A 123 28.76 -32.20 6.03
N LEU A 124 29.57 -31.17 6.29
CA LEU A 124 30.58 -30.67 5.38
C LEU A 124 31.98 -31.08 5.88
N PRO A 125 32.86 -31.61 5.02
CA PRO A 125 34.23 -31.94 5.40
C PRO A 125 35.04 -30.68 5.74
N HIS A 126 36.24 -30.88 6.28
CA HIS A 126 37.19 -29.80 6.50
C HIS A 126 37.74 -29.28 5.15
N PRO A 127 37.84 -27.95 4.94
CA PRO A 127 38.23 -27.37 3.64
C PRO A 127 39.72 -27.53 3.28
N GLY A 128 40.52 -28.01 4.23
CA GLY A 128 41.97 -28.21 4.10
C GLY A 128 42.76 -27.27 5.00
N LEU A 129 43.95 -27.72 5.44
CA LEU A 129 44.82 -26.94 6.33
C LEU A 129 45.26 -25.61 5.70
N LYS A 130 45.44 -25.60 4.38
CA LYS A 130 45.77 -24.38 3.62
C LYS A 130 44.70 -23.30 3.76
N VAL A 131 43.43 -23.68 3.85
CA VAL A 131 42.31 -22.75 4.04
C VAL A 131 42.21 -22.34 5.51
N ALA A 132 42.28 -23.31 6.43
CA ALA A 132 42.05 -23.08 7.85
C ALA A 132 43.14 -22.26 8.54
N THR A 133 44.40 -22.38 8.09
CA THR A 133 45.57 -21.81 8.81
C THR A 133 46.23 -20.64 8.10
N ASN A 134 45.97 -20.43 6.82
CA ASN A 134 46.66 -19.40 6.05
C ASN A 134 45.92 -18.06 6.15
N PRO A 135 46.50 -17.04 6.81
CA PRO A 135 45.86 -15.74 6.94
C PRO A 135 45.76 -14.96 5.61
N LYS A 136 46.49 -15.39 4.57
CA LYS A 136 46.50 -14.77 3.23
C LYS A 136 45.74 -15.59 2.20
N PHE A 137 44.90 -16.53 2.63
CA PHE A 137 44.05 -17.30 1.72
C PHE A 137 43.10 -16.35 0.97
N ASP A 138 43.09 -16.44 -0.36
CA ASP A 138 42.36 -15.53 -1.26
C ASP A 138 41.17 -16.21 -1.96
N GLY A 139 40.76 -17.40 -1.51
CA GLY A 139 39.59 -18.10 -2.04
C GLY A 139 39.83 -18.98 -3.27
N ARG A 140 41.08 -19.18 -3.69
CA ARG A 140 41.39 -19.99 -4.89
C ARG A 140 41.04 -21.48 -4.71
N LEU A 141 40.28 -22.03 -5.67
CA LEU A 141 39.81 -23.42 -5.66
C LEU A 141 40.91 -24.49 -5.62
N LYS A 142 42.11 -24.18 -6.14
CA LYS A 142 43.25 -25.10 -6.14
C LYS A 142 43.81 -25.39 -4.74
N ASP A 143 43.54 -24.51 -3.79
CA ASP A 143 44.04 -24.59 -2.41
C ASP A 143 42.98 -25.17 -1.46
N ILE A 144 41.80 -25.54 -1.99
CA ILE A 144 40.69 -26.16 -1.28
C ILE A 144 40.65 -27.66 -1.61
N GLU A 145 40.43 -28.49 -0.60
CA GLU A 145 40.30 -29.95 -0.75
C GLU A 145 39.18 -30.36 -1.72
N ASP A 146 39.41 -31.44 -2.46
CA ASP A 146 38.49 -31.92 -3.50
C ASP A 146 37.15 -32.41 -2.94
N ASP A 147 37.18 -33.11 -1.81
CA ASP A 147 35.97 -33.56 -1.11
C ASP A 147 35.10 -32.35 -0.70
N PHE A 148 35.72 -31.30 -0.18
CA PHE A 148 35.00 -30.08 0.19
C PHE A 148 34.32 -29.43 -1.02
N LYS A 149 35.03 -29.32 -2.16
CA LYS A 149 34.46 -28.75 -3.39
C LYS A 149 33.29 -29.58 -3.90
N THR A 150 33.41 -30.90 -3.87
CA THR A 150 32.37 -31.82 -4.31
C THR A 150 31.11 -31.66 -3.46
N LEU A 151 31.26 -31.70 -2.12
CA LEU A 151 30.13 -31.56 -1.22
C LEU A 151 29.54 -30.14 -1.22
N LEU A 152 30.36 -29.10 -1.45
CA LEU A 152 29.86 -27.74 -1.62
C LEU A 152 29.03 -27.62 -2.92
N ALA A 153 29.46 -28.26 -4.00
CA ALA A 153 28.72 -28.32 -5.26
C ALA A 153 27.37 -29.08 -5.12
N GLU A 154 27.27 -30.02 -4.17
CA GLU A 154 25.99 -30.64 -3.79
C GLU A 154 25.13 -29.75 -2.89
N LEU A 155 25.74 -29.01 -1.96
CA LEU A 155 25.02 -28.14 -1.02
C LEU A 155 24.35 -26.94 -1.70
N MET A 156 25.03 -26.29 -2.65
CA MET A 156 24.53 -25.05 -3.26
C MET A 156 23.17 -25.24 -3.98
N PRO A 157 22.94 -26.27 -4.82
CA PRO A 157 21.63 -26.51 -5.41
C PRO A 157 20.53 -26.79 -4.37
N VAL A 158 20.85 -27.51 -3.28
CA VAL A 158 19.87 -27.80 -2.22
C VAL A 158 19.36 -26.52 -1.55
N LEU A 159 20.19 -25.46 -1.50
CA LEU A 159 19.83 -24.18 -0.89
C LEU A 159 19.27 -23.16 -1.89
N LEU A 160 19.82 -23.11 -3.11
CA LEU A 160 19.65 -21.97 -4.02
C LEU A 160 19.12 -22.35 -5.42
N ALA A 161 18.88 -23.64 -5.71
CA ALA A 161 18.28 -24.01 -6.99
C ALA A 161 16.88 -23.39 -7.13
N PRO A 162 16.47 -22.94 -8.34
CA PRO A 162 15.21 -22.22 -8.53
C PRO A 162 13.96 -22.96 -8.02
N ASP A 163 13.97 -24.29 -8.10
CA ASP A 163 12.92 -25.18 -7.63
C ASP A 163 12.92 -25.42 -6.10
N GLN A 164 14.04 -25.11 -5.43
CA GLN A 164 14.20 -25.21 -3.98
C GLN A 164 14.02 -23.88 -3.25
N LEU A 165 13.86 -22.77 -3.97
CA LEU A 165 13.67 -21.45 -3.37
C LEU A 165 12.34 -21.39 -2.60
N VAL A 166 12.45 -21.13 -1.30
CA VAL A 166 11.30 -20.98 -0.41
C VAL A 166 10.98 -19.50 -0.22
N GLU A 167 9.83 -19.06 -0.72
CA GLU A 167 9.31 -17.71 -0.47
C GLU A 167 8.97 -17.54 1.01
N LYS A 168 9.32 -16.39 1.60
CA LYS A 168 9.02 -16.11 3.01
C LYS A 168 7.52 -16.11 3.26
N GLN A 169 7.09 -16.83 4.29
CA GLN A 169 5.72 -16.85 4.77
C GLN A 169 5.64 -16.48 6.24
N ILE A 170 4.62 -15.71 6.61
CA ILE A 170 4.27 -15.38 8.00
C ILE A 170 2.75 -15.55 8.13
N GLY A 171 2.29 -16.38 9.07
CA GLY A 171 0.86 -16.69 9.25
C GLY A 171 0.22 -17.40 8.06
N GLY A 172 1.03 -18.09 7.26
CA GLY A 172 0.60 -18.75 6.02
C GLY A 172 0.45 -17.83 4.80
N CYS A 173 0.72 -16.52 4.95
CA CYS A 173 0.71 -15.56 3.85
C CYS A 173 2.12 -15.36 3.29
N LYS A 174 2.27 -15.30 1.96
CA LYS A 174 3.52 -14.95 1.29
C LYS A 174 3.83 -13.48 1.52
N ILE A 175 5.10 -13.18 1.80
CA ILE A 175 5.57 -11.84 2.16
C ILE A 175 6.35 -11.23 1.00
N THR A 176 6.00 -10.01 0.60
CA THR A 176 6.74 -9.27 -0.43
C THR A 176 7.97 -8.56 0.15
N CYS A 177 8.89 -8.10 -0.71
CA CYS A 177 10.05 -7.34 -0.25
C CYS A 177 9.68 -6.05 0.49
N ARG A 178 8.56 -5.40 0.09
CA ARG A 178 8.04 -4.21 0.77
C ARG A 178 7.60 -4.54 2.18
N ASP A 179 6.85 -5.63 2.33
CA ASP A 179 6.30 -6.09 3.60
C ASP A 179 7.42 -6.52 4.56
N LEU A 180 8.45 -7.20 4.04
CA LEU A 180 9.58 -7.67 4.83
C LEU A 180 10.29 -6.53 5.58
N VAL A 181 10.36 -5.33 4.99
CA VAL A 181 10.92 -4.14 5.63
C VAL A 181 10.10 -3.71 6.85
N GLU A 182 8.77 -3.79 6.79
CA GLU A 182 7.90 -3.44 7.91
C GLU A 182 8.05 -4.45 9.06
N TYR A 183 8.18 -5.74 8.75
CA TYR A 183 8.53 -6.76 9.75
C TYR A 183 9.89 -6.49 10.40
N PHE A 184 10.92 -6.14 9.62
CA PHE A 184 12.23 -5.78 10.16
C PHE A 184 12.14 -4.60 11.15
N LYS A 185 11.43 -3.53 10.79
CA LYS A 185 11.23 -2.36 11.67
C LYS A 185 10.52 -2.75 12.96
N ALA A 186 9.45 -3.54 12.85
CA ALA A 186 8.67 -4.00 14.00
C ALA A 186 9.52 -4.86 14.94
N TYR A 187 10.26 -5.83 14.41
CA TYR A 187 11.12 -6.69 15.22
C TYR A 187 12.25 -5.91 15.89
N ILE A 188 12.99 -5.07 15.15
CA ILE A 188 14.08 -4.28 15.72
C ILE A 188 13.59 -3.43 16.91
N LYS A 189 12.39 -2.85 16.82
CA LYS A 189 11.81 -2.04 17.90
C LYS A 189 11.63 -2.81 19.22
N ILE A 190 11.34 -4.11 19.16
CA ILE A 190 11.21 -4.94 20.38
C ILE A 190 12.58 -5.30 20.96
N TYR A 191 13.58 -5.49 20.10
CA TYR A 191 14.94 -5.86 20.50
C TYR A 191 15.81 -4.66 20.90
N GLN A 192 15.30 -3.43 20.79
CA GLN A 192 15.96 -2.21 21.27
C GLN A 192 16.00 -2.11 22.80
N GLY A 193 15.18 -2.88 23.53
CA GLY A 193 15.15 -2.86 24.99
C GLY A 193 16.41 -3.45 25.62
N ASP A 194 16.59 -3.22 26.93
CA ASP A 194 17.75 -3.71 27.69
C ASP A 194 17.73 -5.23 27.91
N GLU A 195 16.57 -5.87 27.81
CA GLU A 195 16.38 -7.31 27.99
C GLU A 195 15.94 -8.02 26.70
N LEU A 196 16.14 -9.34 26.64
CA LEU A 196 15.59 -10.15 25.55
C LEU A 196 14.04 -10.09 25.61
N PRO A 197 13.37 -9.82 24.48
CA PRO A 197 11.94 -9.63 24.49
C PRO A 197 11.22 -10.94 24.84
N HIS A 198 10.18 -10.81 25.68
CA HIS A 198 9.34 -11.94 26.00
C HIS A 198 8.63 -12.48 24.73
N PRO A 199 8.47 -13.81 24.55
CA PRO A 199 7.81 -14.39 23.39
C PRO A 199 6.45 -13.82 23.01
N LYS A 200 5.65 -13.44 24.01
CA LYS A 200 4.37 -12.71 23.81
C LYS A 200 4.55 -11.38 23.08
N SER A 201 5.56 -10.59 23.43
CA SER A 201 5.84 -9.31 22.79
C SER A 201 6.28 -9.49 21.34
N MET A 202 7.06 -10.53 21.06
CA MET A 202 7.45 -10.90 19.69
C MET A 202 6.23 -11.27 18.84
N LEU A 203 5.30 -12.03 19.40
CA LEU A 203 4.07 -12.42 18.73
C LEU A 203 3.21 -11.19 18.43
N GLN A 204 3.02 -10.32 19.43
CA GLN A 204 2.24 -9.09 19.26
C GLN A 204 2.82 -8.20 18.16
N ALA A 205 4.14 -8.00 18.12
CA ALA A 205 4.75 -7.22 17.06
C ALA A 205 4.64 -7.86 15.67
N THR A 206 4.63 -9.20 15.61
CA THR A 206 4.36 -9.94 14.36
C THR A 206 2.93 -9.64 13.88
N ALA A 207 1.96 -9.66 14.80
CA ALA A 207 0.57 -9.33 14.51
C ALA A 207 0.40 -7.85 14.10
N GLU A 208 1.06 -6.91 14.79
CA GLU A 208 1.07 -5.49 14.45
C GLU A 208 1.62 -5.25 13.05
N ALA A 209 2.80 -5.79 12.73
CA ALA A 209 3.42 -5.65 11.41
C ALA A 209 2.56 -6.25 10.29
N ASN A 210 1.96 -7.41 10.54
CA ASN A 210 1.08 -8.06 9.59
C ASN A 210 -0.17 -7.21 9.29
N ASN A 211 -0.83 -6.68 10.32
CA ASN A 211 -2.00 -5.82 10.17
C ASN A 211 -1.65 -4.50 9.47
N LEU A 212 -0.54 -3.85 9.84
CA LEU A 212 -0.07 -2.61 9.20
C LEU A 212 0.23 -2.80 7.71
N THR A 213 0.86 -3.93 7.36
CA THR A 213 1.13 -4.29 5.97
C THR A 213 -0.17 -4.48 5.19
N ALA A 214 -1.17 -5.15 5.79
CA ALA A 214 -2.48 -5.32 5.18
C ALA A 214 -3.21 -3.97 4.97
N VAL A 215 -3.13 -3.05 5.94
CA VAL A 215 -3.68 -1.68 5.81
C VAL A 215 -2.99 -0.94 4.67
N ALA A 216 -1.66 -0.97 4.61
CA ALA A 216 -0.90 -0.30 3.55
C ALA A 216 -1.24 -0.86 2.15
N GLY A 217 -1.36 -2.18 2.01
CA GLY A 217 -1.78 -2.83 0.77
C GLY A 217 -3.21 -2.45 0.35
N ALA A 218 -4.15 -2.44 1.28
CA ALA A 218 -5.55 -2.05 1.02
C ALA A 218 -5.68 -0.58 0.62
N LYS A 219 -4.89 0.30 1.25
CA LYS A 219 -4.82 1.73 0.92
C LYS A 219 -4.21 1.96 -0.46
N ASP A 220 -3.14 1.25 -0.82
CA ASP A 220 -2.51 1.33 -2.15
C ASP A 220 -3.50 0.88 -3.24
N LEU A 221 -4.29 -0.18 -3.00
CA LEU A 221 -5.35 -0.62 -3.90
C LEU A 221 -6.42 0.46 -4.13
N TYR A 222 -6.85 1.12 -3.05
CA TYR A 222 -7.81 2.22 -3.11
C TYR A 222 -7.26 3.40 -3.92
N SER A 223 -6.05 3.87 -3.57
CA SER A 223 -5.41 5.02 -4.23
C SER A 223 -5.24 4.77 -5.73
N LYS A 224 -4.75 3.58 -6.13
CA LYS A 224 -4.63 3.20 -7.54
C LYS A 224 -5.97 3.17 -8.28
N SER A 225 -7.04 2.78 -7.60
CA SER A 225 -8.38 2.72 -8.20
C SER A 225 -8.99 4.12 -8.36
N MET A 226 -8.84 4.97 -7.34
CA MET A 226 -9.26 6.38 -7.39
C MET A 226 -8.48 7.17 -8.44
N GLU A 227 -7.15 7.02 -8.52
CA GLU A 227 -6.32 7.69 -9.53
C GLU A 227 -6.74 7.34 -10.96
N LYS A 228 -7.20 6.11 -11.22
CA LYS A 228 -7.69 5.72 -12.55
C LYS A 228 -8.94 6.50 -12.97
N VAL A 229 -9.76 6.91 -12.02
CA VAL A 229 -11.05 7.57 -12.26
C VAL A 229 -10.92 9.10 -12.17
N CYS A 230 -10.29 9.62 -11.12
CA CYS A 230 -10.20 11.06 -10.84
C CYS A 230 -8.75 11.60 -10.76
N GLY A 231 -7.74 10.85 -11.23
CA GLY A 231 -6.34 11.27 -11.27
C GLY A 231 -6.10 12.47 -12.21
N GLY A 232 -4.91 13.09 -12.16
CA GLY A 232 -4.62 14.39 -12.80
C GLY A 232 -5.04 14.49 -14.27
N ASP A 233 -4.81 13.44 -15.06
CA ASP A 233 -5.09 13.39 -16.51
C ASP A 233 -6.58 13.11 -16.84
N ARG A 234 -7.42 12.90 -15.82
CA ARG A 234 -8.84 12.60 -15.98
C ARG A 234 -9.69 13.86 -15.86
N PRO A 235 -10.75 14.00 -16.69
CA PRO A 235 -11.66 15.14 -16.63
C PRO A 235 -12.40 15.20 -15.28
N TYR A 236 -13.03 16.35 -15.02
CA TYR A 236 -13.92 16.53 -13.88
C TYR A 236 -15.02 15.47 -13.85
N MET A 237 -15.29 14.93 -12.67
CA MET A 237 -16.38 14.00 -12.41
C MET A 237 -17.41 14.62 -11.47
N ALA A 238 -18.70 14.35 -11.68
CA ALA A 238 -19.74 14.87 -10.79
C ALA A 238 -19.59 14.31 -9.36
N PRO A 239 -19.92 15.09 -8.31
CA PRO A 239 -19.69 14.66 -6.92
C PRO A 239 -20.43 13.37 -6.55
N ALA A 240 -21.66 13.20 -7.05
CA ALA A 240 -22.46 11.99 -6.83
C ALA A 240 -21.81 10.74 -7.44
N ASP A 241 -21.26 10.86 -8.65
CA ASP A 241 -20.56 9.74 -9.31
C ASP A 241 -19.24 9.42 -8.60
N LEU A 242 -18.53 10.46 -8.10
CA LEU A 242 -17.29 10.32 -7.33
C LEU A 242 -17.52 9.63 -6.01
N GLU A 243 -18.58 9.98 -5.30
CA GLU A 243 -18.99 9.35 -4.06
C GLU A 243 -19.37 7.88 -4.28
N SER A 244 -20.11 7.57 -5.35
CA SER A 244 -20.46 6.19 -5.70
C SER A 244 -19.22 5.34 -6.00
N CYS A 245 -18.26 5.88 -6.76
CA CYS A 245 -16.98 5.22 -7.02
C CYS A 245 -16.17 5.02 -5.72
N HIS A 246 -16.12 6.04 -4.86
CA HIS A 246 -15.45 5.96 -3.56
C HIS A 246 -16.03 4.84 -2.70
N GLU A 247 -17.36 4.76 -2.56
CA GLU A 247 -18.00 3.71 -1.78
C GLU A 247 -17.66 2.30 -2.32
N ALA A 248 -17.68 2.13 -3.64
CA ALA A 248 -17.35 0.86 -4.27
C ALA A 248 -15.88 0.46 -3.99
N PHE A 249 -14.93 1.36 -4.26
CA PHE A 249 -13.51 1.08 -4.04
C PHE A 249 -13.16 0.94 -2.56
N SER A 250 -13.82 1.68 -1.67
CA SER A 250 -13.67 1.54 -0.23
C SER A 250 -14.12 0.15 0.23
N LYS A 251 -15.29 -0.32 -0.23
CA LYS A 251 -15.78 -1.69 0.04
C LYS A 251 -14.82 -2.74 -0.48
N ASP A 252 -14.27 -2.57 -1.69
CA ASP A 252 -13.29 -3.49 -2.26
C ASP A 252 -11.98 -3.52 -1.47
N SER A 253 -11.48 -2.37 -1.03
CA SER A 253 -10.29 -2.29 -0.18
C SER A 253 -10.49 -2.92 1.20
N VAL A 254 -11.66 -2.72 1.83
CA VAL A 254 -11.99 -3.41 3.09
C VAL A 254 -12.13 -4.91 2.88
N LYS A 255 -12.73 -5.35 1.76
CA LYS A 255 -12.82 -6.77 1.40
C LYS A 255 -11.43 -7.38 1.20
N PHE A 256 -10.53 -6.66 0.51
CA PHE A 256 -9.14 -7.06 0.35
C PHE A 256 -8.44 -7.18 1.72
N PHE A 257 -8.57 -6.18 2.58
CA PHE A 257 -8.02 -6.20 3.94
C PHE A 257 -8.52 -7.43 4.73
N ARG A 258 -9.82 -7.72 4.68
CA ARG A 258 -10.42 -8.88 5.37
C ARG A 258 -9.96 -10.21 4.80
N SER A 259 -9.70 -10.29 3.49
CA SER A 259 -9.25 -11.52 2.83
C SER A 259 -7.83 -11.97 3.22
N ILE A 260 -7.00 -11.06 3.70
CA ILE A 260 -5.65 -11.37 4.18
C ILE A 260 -5.77 -12.09 5.53
N LYS A 261 -5.14 -13.26 5.67
CA LYS A 261 -5.06 -13.96 6.96
C LYS A 261 -4.14 -13.17 7.90
N LYS A 262 -4.70 -12.78 9.06
CA LYS A 262 -4.05 -11.90 10.04
C LYS A 262 -3.95 -12.56 11.42
N MET A 263 -2.97 -12.14 12.21
CA MET A 263 -2.73 -12.59 13.60
C MET A 263 -3.33 -11.61 14.62
N GLY A 264 -3.48 -12.03 15.89
CA GLY A 264 -3.92 -11.17 17.00
C GLY A 264 -5.43 -11.18 17.31
N GLY A 265 -6.23 -11.99 16.61
CA GLY A 265 -7.67 -12.13 16.85
C GLY A 265 -8.55 -11.04 16.22
N GLU A 266 -9.87 -11.22 16.28
CA GLU A 266 -10.83 -10.36 15.57
C GLU A 266 -10.89 -8.93 16.14
N GLU A 267 -10.92 -8.76 17.47
CA GLU A 267 -10.97 -7.42 18.11
C GLU A 267 -9.73 -6.58 17.76
N PHE A 268 -8.56 -7.22 17.69
CA PHE A 268 -7.33 -6.54 17.31
C PHE A 268 -7.36 -6.13 15.84
N CYS A 269 -7.77 -7.04 14.95
CA CYS A 269 -7.93 -6.76 13.52
C CYS A 269 -8.95 -5.63 13.26
N GLN A 270 -10.03 -5.56 14.06
CA GLN A 270 -11.07 -4.55 13.91
C GLN A 270 -10.52 -3.13 14.08
N ARG A 271 -9.62 -2.90 15.05
CA ARG A 271 -8.98 -1.58 15.25
C ARG A 271 -8.23 -1.10 14.01
N TYR A 272 -7.56 -2.00 13.30
CA TYR A 272 -6.84 -1.68 12.06
C TYR A 272 -7.79 -1.48 10.88
N GLN A 273 -8.93 -2.18 10.85
CA GLN A 273 -9.97 -1.92 9.86
C GLN A 273 -10.60 -0.55 10.05
N ASP A 274 -10.95 -0.18 11.29
CA ASP A 274 -11.51 1.14 11.60
C ASP A 274 -10.53 2.26 11.21
N ARG A 275 -9.23 2.04 11.48
CA ARG A 275 -8.16 2.93 11.04
C ARG A 275 -8.08 3.02 9.52
N LEU A 276 -8.12 1.89 8.80
CA LEU A 276 -8.13 1.87 7.33
C LEU A 276 -9.31 2.69 6.81
N GLU A 277 -10.52 2.46 7.29
CA GLU A 277 -11.72 3.20 6.87
C GLU A 277 -11.59 4.71 7.12
N SER A 278 -10.98 5.13 8.25
CA SER A 278 -10.66 6.54 8.51
C SER A 278 -9.65 7.10 7.50
N GLU A 279 -8.55 6.39 7.24
CA GLU A 279 -7.53 6.82 6.27
C GLU A 279 -8.08 6.88 4.83
N LEU A 280 -9.01 5.99 4.47
CA LEU A 280 -9.71 6.02 3.17
C LEU A 280 -10.63 7.24 3.05
N LYS A 281 -11.34 7.62 4.11
CA LYS A 281 -12.14 8.84 4.16
C LYS A 281 -11.28 10.09 4.00
N GLU A 282 -10.15 10.17 4.71
CA GLU A 282 -9.19 11.27 4.55
C GLU A 282 -8.68 11.36 3.11
N ALA A 283 -8.27 10.22 2.52
CA ALA A 283 -7.84 10.16 1.12
C ALA A 283 -8.95 10.63 0.15
N TYR A 284 -10.21 10.24 0.41
CA TYR A 284 -11.35 10.73 -0.36
C TYR A 284 -11.51 12.24 -0.31
N THR A 285 -11.38 12.87 0.87
CA THR A 285 -11.46 14.34 0.96
C THR A 285 -10.41 15.03 0.10
N ASN A 286 -9.21 14.45 -0.02
CA ASN A 286 -8.16 14.96 -0.88
C ASN A 286 -8.49 14.77 -2.37
N PHE A 287 -9.00 13.59 -2.76
CA PHE A 287 -9.44 13.34 -4.14
C PHE A 287 -10.62 14.22 -4.55
N SER A 288 -11.57 14.47 -3.64
CA SER A 288 -12.70 15.36 -3.87
C SER A 288 -12.23 16.79 -4.15
N LYS A 289 -11.38 17.35 -3.27
CA LYS A 289 -10.77 18.69 -3.49
C LYS A 289 -9.99 18.77 -4.80
N HIS A 290 -9.23 17.71 -5.13
CA HIS A 290 -8.49 17.66 -6.40
C HIS A 290 -9.43 17.64 -7.61
N ASN A 291 -10.54 16.91 -7.51
CA ASN A 291 -11.55 16.86 -8.56
C ASN A 291 -12.30 18.21 -8.69
N GLU A 292 -12.70 18.84 -7.60
CA GLU A 292 -13.31 20.18 -7.60
C GLU A 292 -12.42 21.24 -8.26
N GLY A 293 -11.11 21.15 -8.06
CA GLY A 293 -10.13 22.02 -8.73
C GLY A 293 -10.16 21.94 -10.26
N LYS A 294 -10.71 20.86 -10.84
CA LYS A 294 -10.88 20.66 -12.28
C LYS A 294 -12.20 21.19 -12.82
N ASN A 295 -13.07 21.74 -11.97
CA ASN A 295 -14.38 22.19 -12.41
C ASN A 295 -14.27 23.47 -13.26
N ILE A 296 -14.16 23.27 -14.58
CA ILE A 296 -14.02 24.34 -15.58
C ILE A 296 -15.21 25.31 -15.55
N PHE A 297 -16.40 24.86 -15.14
CA PHE A 297 -17.59 25.73 -15.08
C PHE A 297 -17.48 26.83 -14.03
N TYR A 298 -16.80 26.62 -12.90
CA TYR A 298 -16.49 27.70 -11.96
C TYR A 298 -15.42 28.64 -12.53
N ALA A 299 -14.43 28.10 -13.25
CA ALA A 299 -13.36 28.89 -13.86
C ALA A 299 -13.83 29.74 -15.06
N ALA A 300 -14.87 29.30 -15.78
CA ALA A 300 -15.41 29.98 -16.96
C ALA A 300 -16.55 30.97 -16.63
N ARG A 301 -17.09 30.95 -15.40
CA ARG A 301 -18.20 31.82 -14.99
C ARG A 301 -17.79 33.30 -14.93
N THR A 302 -16.67 33.61 -14.27
CA THR A 302 -16.14 34.98 -14.15
C THR A 302 -15.83 35.65 -15.49
N PRO A 303 -15.16 35.01 -16.46
CA PRO A 303 -15.00 35.63 -17.77
C PRO A 303 -16.33 35.77 -18.50
N ALA A 304 -17.24 34.78 -18.42
CA ALA A 304 -18.55 34.87 -19.07
C ALA A 304 -19.42 36.03 -18.54
N THR A 305 -19.47 36.26 -17.22
CA THR A 305 -20.21 37.39 -16.61
C THR A 305 -19.65 38.72 -17.09
N LEU A 306 -18.34 38.89 -17.06
CA LEU A 306 -17.67 40.10 -17.52
C LEU A 306 -17.92 40.34 -19.02
N PHE A 307 -17.89 39.29 -19.85
CA PHE A 307 -18.25 39.41 -21.28
C PHE A 307 -19.69 39.88 -21.50
N VAL A 308 -20.65 39.36 -20.74
CA VAL A 308 -22.06 39.79 -20.83
C VAL A 308 -22.22 41.26 -20.42
N VAL A 309 -21.58 41.69 -19.33
CA VAL A 309 -21.60 43.10 -18.89
C VAL A 309 -20.97 44.02 -19.95
N MET A 310 -19.83 43.62 -20.52
CA MET A 310 -19.18 44.37 -21.60
C MET A 310 -20.09 44.48 -22.83
N PHE A 311 -20.76 43.39 -23.22
CA PHE A 311 -21.68 43.40 -24.36
C PHE A 311 -22.88 44.34 -24.13
N PHE A 312 -23.53 44.25 -22.97
CA PHE A 312 -24.71 45.06 -22.66
C PHE A 312 -24.37 46.55 -22.57
N THR A 313 -23.27 46.90 -21.90
CA THR A 313 -22.82 48.29 -21.77
C THR A 313 -22.38 48.89 -23.11
N TYR A 314 -21.77 48.09 -23.99
CA TYR A 314 -21.44 48.50 -25.35
C TYR A 314 -22.70 48.84 -26.18
N VAL A 315 -23.71 47.97 -26.14
CA VAL A 315 -24.99 48.21 -26.84
C VAL A 315 -25.69 49.45 -26.27
N LEU A 316 -25.73 49.59 -24.94
CA LEU A 316 -26.34 50.75 -24.26
C LEU A 316 -25.64 52.06 -24.64
N SER A 317 -24.31 52.05 -24.70
CA SER A 317 -23.50 53.18 -25.15
C SER A 317 -23.82 53.57 -26.60
N GLY A 318 -23.94 52.59 -27.51
CA GLY A 318 -24.29 52.82 -28.90
C GLY A 318 -25.68 53.44 -29.09
N VAL A 319 -26.69 52.92 -28.40
CA VAL A 319 -28.08 53.41 -28.49
C VAL A 319 -28.21 54.81 -27.88
N THR A 320 -27.65 55.04 -26.69
CA THR A 320 -27.73 56.34 -26.02
C THR A 320 -26.89 57.42 -26.72
N GLY A 321 -25.77 57.03 -27.33
CA GLY A 321 -24.97 57.88 -28.21
C GLY A 321 -25.73 58.30 -29.47
N PHE A 322 -26.53 57.40 -30.06
CA PHE A 322 -27.37 57.70 -31.21
C PHE A 322 -28.52 58.67 -30.87
N ILE A 323 -29.09 58.56 -29.67
CA ILE A 323 -30.17 59.45 -29.18
C ILE A 323 -29.63 60.85 -28.79
N GLY A 324 -28.32 61.01 -28.63
CA GLY A 324 -27.67 62.28 -28.24
C GLY A 324 -27.51 62.47 -26.72
N LEU A 325 -27.71 61.41 -25.93
CA LEU A 325 -27.52 61.40 -24.47
C LEU A 325 -26.04 61.12 -24.13
N SER A 326 -25.18 62.09 -24.45
CA SER A 326 -23.72 61.95 -24.38
C SER A 326 -23.19 61.58 -22.98
N VAL A 327 -23.83 62.06 -21.91
CA VAL A 327 -23.43 61.76 -20.53
C VAL A 327 -23.65 60.28 -20.18
N ILE A 328 -24.77 59.69 -20.62
CA ILE A 328 -25.11 58.29 -20.34
C ILE A 328 -24.22 57.36 -21.17
N ALA A 329 -23.96 57.72 -22.43
CA ALA A 329 -23.02 56.99 -23.28
C ALA A 329 -21.59 57.00 -22.69
N ALA A 330 -21.14 58.14 -22.17
CA ALA A 330 -19.83 58.25 -21.51
C ALA A 330 -19.75 57.38 -20.24
N LEU A 331 -20.81 57.33 -19.42
CA LEU A 331 -20.87 56.46 -18.25
C LEU A 331 -20.85 54.97 -18.64
N ALA A 332 -21.60 54.57 -19.67
CA ALA A 332 -21.60 53.20 -20.16
C ALA A 332 -20.21 52.77 -20.69
N ASN A 333 -19.51 53.66 -21.39
CA ASN A 333 -18.13 53.40 -21.83
C ASN A 333 -17.13 53.30 -20.66
N MET A 334 -17.33 54.05 -19.57
CA MET A 334 -16.52 53.93 -18.37
C MET A 334 -16.71 52.55 -17.70
N VAL A 335 -17.95 52.08 -17.59
CA VAL A 335 -18.25 50.74 -17.04
C VAL A 335 -17.64 49.64 -17.91
N LEU A 336 -17.72 49.77 -19.24
CA LEU A 336 -17.06 48.88 -20.19
C LEU A 336 -15.54 48.83 -19.96
N GLY A 337 -14.89 49.99 -19.80
CA GLY A 337 -13.46 50.09 -19.51
C GLY A 337 -13.06 49.42 -18.19
N VAL A 338 -13.88 49.57 -17.14
CA VAL A 338 -13.67 48.90 -15.85
C VAL A 338 -13.83 47.38 -15.99
N ALA A 339 -14.86 46.90 -16.69
CA ALA A 339 -15.07 45.46 -16.91
C ALA A 339 -13.91 44.82 -17.71
N LEU A 340 -13.38 45.52 -18.71
CA LEU A 340 -12.19 45.08 -19.47
C LEU A 340 -10.95 45.00 -18.56
N LEU A 341 -10.71 46.02 -17.73
CA LEU A 341 -9.59 46.02 -16.78
C LEU A 341 -9.69 44.87 -15.78
N LEU A 342 -10.90 44.60 -15.24
CA LEU A 342 -11.14 43.47 -14.35
C LEU A 342 -10.86 42.13 -15.05
N LEU A 343 -11.24 41.97 -16.31
CA LEU A 343 -10.94 40.77 -17.10
C LEU A 343 -9.43 40.59 -17.30
N CYS A 344 -8.69 41.66 -17.64
CA CYS A 344 -7.24 41.62 -17.79
C CYS A 344 -6.52 41.28 -16.48
N ILE A 345 -6.95 41.89 -15.36
CA ILE A 345 -6.41 41.60 -14.03
C ILE A 345 -6.70 40.15 -13.65
N TRP A 346 -7.92 39.67 -13.88
CA TRP A 346 -8.30 38.28 -13.61
C TRP A 346 -7.47 37.29 -14.43
N ALA A 347 -7.28 37.55 -15.74
CA ALA A 347 -6.45 36.72 -16.61
C ALA A 347 -4.98 36.73 -16.17
N TYR A 348 -4.46 37.88 -15.75
CA TYR A 348 -3.11 38.00 -15.20
C TYR A 348 -2.96 37.17 -13.92
N VAL A 349 -3.86 37.32 -12.95
CA VAL A 349 -3.83 36.59 -11.66
C VAL A 349 -3.92 35.07 -11.88
N LYS A 350 -4.75 34.60 -12.82
CA LYS A 350 -4.85 33.17 -13.14
C LYS A 350 -3.61 32.63 -13.85
N TYR A 351 -2.94 33.43 -14.68
CA TYR A 351 -1.75 33.01 -15.41
C TYR A 351 -0.46 33.10 -14.56
N SER A 352 -0.28 34.17 -13.79
CA SER A 352 0.92 34.41 -12.98
C SER A 352 0.86 33.75 -11.60
N GLY A 353 -0.34 33.54 -11.05
CA GLY A 353 -0.54 33.05 -9.68
C GLY A 353 -0.22 34.07 -8.59
N GLU A 354 0.22 35.28 -8.94
CA GLU A 354 0.45 36.38 -8.00
C GLU A 354 -0.85 37.15 -7.70
N PHE A 355 -0.96 37.75 -6.52
CA PHE A 355 -2.13 38.53 -6.07
C PHE A 355 -3.46 37.75 -6.09
N ARG A 356 -3.43 36.53 -5.54
CA ARG A 356 -4.60 35.63 -5.46
C ARG A 356 -5.82 36.25 -4.78
N GLU A 357 -5.62 37.16 -3.82
CA GLU A 357 -6.70 37.89 -3.15
C GLU A 357 -7.51 38.78 -4.11
N ALA A 358 -6.84 39.45 -5.07
CA ALA A 358 -7.51 40.25 -6.08
C ALA A 358 -8.36 39.38 -7.01
N GLY A 359 -7.88 38.18 -7.36
CA GLY A 359 -8.66 37.21 -8.14
C GLY A 359 -9.93 36.75 -7.42
N ILE A 360 -9.85 36.49 -6.10
CA ILE A 360 -11.00 36.08 -5.29
C ILE A 360 -12.06 37.19 -5.22
N LEU A 361 -11.65 38.45 -5.04
CA LEU A 361 -12.58 39.59 -5.03
C LEU A 361 -13.30 39.77 -6.37
N ILE A 362 -12.60 39.56 -7.49
CA ILE A 362 -13.20 39.61 -8.82
C ILE A 362 -14.20 38.47 -9.02
N ASP A 363 -13.84 37.25 -8.59
CA ASP A 363 -14.74 36.09 -8.65
C ASP A 363 -16.02 36.33 -7.80
N GLN A 364 -15.91 36.92 -6.60
CA GLN A 364 -17.06 37.29 -5.75
C GLN A 364 -17.96 38.38 -6.37
N LEU A 365 -17.36 39.40 -6.98
CA LEU A 365 -18.13 40.45 -7.69
C LEU A 365 -18.87 39.89 -8.90
N ALA A 366 -18.22 39.01 -9.67
CA ALA A 366 -18.84 38.31 -10.79
C ALA A 366 -19.99 37.40 -10.35
N GLU A 367 -19.86 36.74 -9.19
CA GLU A 367 -20.91 35.91 -8.60
C GLU A 367 -22.14 36.74 -8.23
N ALA A 368 -21.95 37.84 -7.50
CA ALA A 368 -23.05 38.75 -7.16
C ALA A 368 -23.78 39.30 -8.40
N LEU A 369 -23.04 39.65 -9.45
CA LEU A 369 -23.61 40.10 -10.72
C LEU A 369 -24.35 38.99 -11.46
N TRP A 370 -23.83 37.76 -11.45
CA TRP A 370 -24.46 36.62 -12.10
C TRP A 370 -25.80 36.26 -11.45
N GLU A 371 -25.85 36.24 -10.11
CA GLU A 371 -27.07 35.99 -9.35
C GLU A 371 -28.12 37.07 -9.63
N GLN A 372 -27.73 38.34 -9.61
CA GLN A 372 -28.64 39.45 -9.88
C GLN A 372 -29.23 39.41 -11.30
N VAL A 373 -28.44 39.03 -12.30
CA VAL A 373 -28.92 38.88 -13.69
C VAL A 373 -29.81 37.64 -13.84
N SER A 374 -29.47 36.54 -13.15
CA SER A 374 -30.25 35.29 -13.20
C SER A 374 -31.64 35.48 -12.58
N ASP A 375 -31.71 36.09 -11.39
CA ASP A 375 -32.96 36.41 -10.68
C ASP A 375 -33.85 37.37 -11.48
N GLN A 376 -33.24 38.38 -12.13
CA GLN A 376 -34.00 39.26 -13.02
C GLN A 376 -34.54 38.49 -14.22
N SER A 377 -33.75 37.60 -14.84
CA SER A 377 -34.22 36.84 -16.01
C SER A 377 -35.43 35.95 -15.69
N GLU A 378 -35.48 35.35 -14.50
CA GLU A 378 -36.63 34.55 -14.04
C GLU A 378 -37.89 35.43 -13.84
N SER A 379 -37.70 36.62 -13.26
CA SER A 379 -38.75 37.64 -13.12
C SER A 379 -39.29 38.14 -14.48
N TRP A 380 -38.43 38.31 -15.49
CA TRP A 380 -38.86 38.68 -16.85
C TRP A 380 -39.64 37.54 -17.54
N THR A 381 -39.27 36.26 -17.32
CA THR A 381 -40.05 35.12 -17.85
C THR A 381 -41.44 34.97 -17.21
N GLU A 382 -41.59 35.22 -15.91
CA GLU A 382 -42.91 35.26 -15.26
C GLU A 382 -43.76 36.44 -15.77
N CYS A 383 -43.16 37.62 -15.95
CA CYS A 383 -43.84 38.79 -16.52
C CYS A 383 -44.27 38.58 -17.99
N VAL A 384 -43.48 37.88 -18.81
CA VAL A 384 -43.84 37.57 -20.20
C VAL A 384 -45.00 36.55 -20.27
N HIS A 385 -45.09 35.60 -19.33
CA HIS A 385 -46.26 34.72 -19.21
C HIS A 385 -47.53 35.45 -18.74
N LEU A 386 -47.40 36.54 -17.97
CA LEU A 386 -48.52 37.40 -17.56
C LEU A 386 -48.92 38.46 -18.62
N ALA A 387 -48.01 38.85 -19.52
CA ALA A 387 -48.24 39.88 -20.54
C ALA A 387 -48.86 39.36 -21.85
N TRP A 388 -48.99 38.03 -22.03
CA TRP A 388 -49.73 37.43 -23.14
C TRP A 388 -50.82 36.47 -22.62
N PRO A 389 -52.07 36.92 -22.45
CA PRO A 389 -53.15 35.98 -22.28
C PRO A 389 -53.31 35.22 -23.59
N LEU A 390 -53.30 33.89 -23.50
CA LEU A 390 -53.53 32.92 -24.58
C LEU A 390 -54.95 33.01 -25.21
N SER A 391 -55.65 34.14 -25.10
CA SER A 391 -57.05 34.32 -25.47
C SER A 391 -57.30 35.14 -26.75
N LEU A 392 -56.25 35.52 -27.50
CA LEU A 392 -56.39 36.30 -28.76
C LEU A 392 -55.64 35.67 -29.95
N LEU A 393 -55.84 34.38 -30.18
CA LEU A 393 -55.63 33.77 -31.50
C LEU A 393 -56.99 33.36 -32.06
N PRO A 394 -57.37 33.79 -33.29
CA PRO A 394 -58.60 33.31 -33.92
C PRO A 394 -58.46 31.82 -34.20
N SER A 395 -59.49 31.07 -33.82
CA SER A 395 -59.64 29.65 -34.10
C SER A 395 -59.66 29.38 -35.60
N LEU A 396 -58.73 28.54 -36.07
CA LEU A 396 -58.74 27.89 -37.38
C LEU A 396 -58.17 26.47 -37.22
N PRO A 397 -58.56 25.51 -38.07
CA PRO A 397 -59.24 24.30 -37.64
C PRO A 397 -58.31 23.09 -37.56
N SER A 398 -58.80 22.08 -36.84
CA SER A 398 -58.28 20.72 -36.81
C SER A 398 -58.00 20.16 -38.21
N GLY A 399 -56.78 19.67 -38.42
CA GLY A 399 -56.45 18.68 -39.45
C GLY A 399 -55.54 19.15 -40.59
N ALA A 400 -54.23 18.99 -40.43
CA ALA A 400 -53.32 18.61 -41.52
C ALA A 400 -51.97 18.12 -40.97
N THR A 401 -51.64 16.90 -41.35
CA THR A 401 -50.41 16.13 -41.12
C THR A 401 -49.17 16.73 -41.78
N LEU A 402 -48.03 16.69 -41.08
CA LEU A 402 -46.63 16.61 -41.59
C LEU A 402 -45.74 16.63 -40.33
N GLY A 403 -45.00 15.62 -39.89
CA GLY A 403 -44.35 14.51 -40.58
C GLY A 403 -42.85 14.59 -40.27
N LEU A 404 -42.38 14.06 -39.12
CA LEU A 404 -40.99 13.64 -38.93
C LEU A 404 -40.80 12.72 -37.71
N LYS A 405 -40.66 11.45 -38.08
CA LYS A 405 -40.20 10.22 -37.43
C LYS A 405 -39.51 10.28 -36.06
N ALA A 406 -40.01 9.38 -35.23
CA ALA A 406 -39.39 8.69 -34.12
C ALA A 406 -37.95 8.18 -34.37
N LEU A 407 -37.13 8.26 -33.32
CA LEU A 407 -36.07 7.29 -33.05
C LEU A 407 -36.35 6.66 -31.68
N VAL A 408 -36.51 5.33 -31.70
CA VAL A 408 -36.83 4.42 -30.60
C VAL A 408 -35.60 4.19 -29.72
N PRO A 409 -35.73 4.05 -28.38
CA PRO A 409 -34.65 3.61 -27.51
C PRO A 409 -34.47 2.09 -27.53
N LEU A 410 -33.23 1.63 -27.69
CA LEU A 410 -32.85 0.22 -27.56
C LEU A 410 -32.77 -0.15 -26.07
N ASN A 411 -33.75 -0.90 -25.60
CA ASN A 411 -33.70 -1.69 -24.37
C ASN A 411 -33.59 -3.17 -24.80
N ASN A 412 -32.56 -3.87 -24.33
CA ASN A 412 -32.52 -5.33 -24.41
C ASN A 412 -32.03 -5.91 -23.07
N ASN A 413 -33.02 -6.36 -22.31
CA ASN A 413 -32.89 -7.33 -21.22
C ASN A 413 -32.28 -8.63 -21.75
N TYR A 414 -31.22 -9.12 -21.10
CA TYR A 414 -30.87 -10.54 -21.13
C TYR A 414 -31.35 -11.20 -19.82
N LYS A 415 -32.38 -12.03 -19.95
CA LYS A 415 -32.83 -12.99 -18.95
C LYS A 415 -31.82 -14.13 -18.80
N LYS A 416 -31.59 -14.55 -17.55
CA LYS A 416 -31.14 -15.90 -17.18
C LYS A 416 -32.15 -16.95 -17.65
N THR A 417 -31.65 -18.10 -18.13
CA THR A 417 -31.76 -19.48 -17.58
C THR A 417 -31.84 -20.51 -18.71
N ASN A 418 -30.77 -21.28 -18.91
CA ASN A 418 -30.71 -22.71 -18.62
C ASN A 418 -29.24 -23.17 -18.64
#